data_AF-A0A916F1H3-F1
#
_entry.id   AF-A0A916F1H3-F1
#
_cell.length_a   1.000
_cell.length_b   1.000
_cell.length_c   1.000
_cell.angle_alpha   90.00
_cell.angle_beta   90.00
_cell.angle_gamma   90.00
#
_symmetry.space_group_name_H-M   'P 1'
#
loop_
_entity.id
_entity.type
_entity.pdbx_description
1 polymer ?
#
loop_
_entity_poly.entity_id
_entity_poly.type
_entity_poly.pdbx_seq_one_letter_code
_entity_poly.pdbx_strand_id
1 'polypeptide(L)'
;MINSLTLLRNIGRFDSVTNASNFPLAKLTLLYAENGRGKTTLAAVLRSLSTVNPIPIIERRRLAAQHPPHAVVSCIGGPPDAMFQNGAWNRTLPDLVIFDDMFVDENIYSGLVVDSDHRQNLHELILGSQGVALNQQLQVLIARIEQHNAELRDRGNAIPADERGGLSVDAFCALEQNQNIDQEIQTTEQDLAASRQQDPIRNTPNFQSINLPAIDLAEIEKVLGSSLSDLDTAAAERVQSHLQSLSEGSEQWVADGMRRQDALSDTGGNHCVFCAQDLTGSPVITHYRAFFSDAYRSHQQGIRDTNSNFMQVHSENAAVLFERSVGAIAERRRFWSDFGAIPEVAIDSAAIIAEWNSVRTEIASLLEQKMQAPLDAIDIPEQVRSAVDAYEMRRNEIAVVNQQLTAANQTITDIKQRATTANQATLSSTLASLKSTKARHTPGTAALCATYLAEKQAKALTEQQRDQARQALEQYRTQVFPAYEAAINRYLQKFNAGYHLDSLAVTNTRGGPACNYNVVVNNTAINVGGGDPQTGEHSFKNILSAGDRNTLAIA
;
A
#
# COMPACT_ATOMS: atom_id res chain seq x y z
N MET A 1 58.38 -35.41 -2.05
CA MET A 1 59.75 -35.84 -1.68
C MET A 1 60.77 -35.14 -2.58
N ILE A 2 61.88 -34.68 -2.02
CA ILE A 2 63.01 -34.16 -2.78
C ILE A 2 63.92 -35.35 -3.14
N ASN A 3 64.29 -35.47 -4.41
CA ASN A 3 65.08 -36.57 -4.93
C ASN A 3 66.57 -36.22 -4.97
N SER A 4 66.92 -35.02 -5.43
CA SER A 4 68.31 -34.55 -5.48
C SER A 4 68.38 -33.03 -5.67
N LEU A 5 69.54 -32.46 -5.38
CA LEU A 5 69.85 -31.04 -5.63
C LEU A 5 70.63 -30.95 -6.95
N THR A 6 69.96 -30.59 -8.04
CA THR A 6 70.52 -30.62 -9.39
C THR A 6 71.50 -29.47 -9.65
N LEU A 7 71.16 -28.26 -9.18
CA LEU A 7 72.02 -27.08 -9.30
C LEU A 7 71.82 -26.12 -8.12
N LEU A 8 72.89 -25.60 -7.55
CA LEU A 8 72.88 -24.42 -6.67
C LEU A 8 73.98 -23.47 -7.11
N ARG A 9 73.61 -22.29 -7.63
CA ARG A 9 74.55 -21.33 -8.22
C ARG A 9 74.27 -19.89 -7.77
N ASN A 10 75.32 -19.15 -7.41
CA ASN A 10 75.27 -17.77 -6.94
C ASN A 10 74.40 -17.52 -5.69
N ILE A 11 74.27 -18.51 -4.80
CA ILE A 11 73.45 -18.42 -3.58
C ILE A 11 74.34 -18.67 -2.36
N GLY A 12 74.55 -17.65 -1.53
CA GLY A 12 75.36 -17.68 -0.33
C GLY A 12 76.77 -18.15 -0.63
N ARG A 13 77.14 -19.30 -0.07
CA ARG A 13 78.46 -19.93 -0.27
C ARG A 13 78.53 -20.83 -1.50
N PHE A 14 77.43 -21.06 -2.20
CA PHE A 14 77.40 -21.86 -3.43
C PHE A 14 77.72 -20.98 -4.64
N ASP A 15 78.88 -21.23 -5.26
CA ASP A 15 79.30 -20.57 -6.50
C ASP A 15 78.59 -21.22 -7.69
N SER A 16 78.90 -22.49 -7.99
CA SER A 16 78.15 -23.35 -8.90
C SER A 16 78.32 -24.81 -8.49
N VAL A 17 77.32 -25.36 -7.81
CA VAL A 17 77.29 -26.76 -7.34
C VAL A 17 76.40 -27.58 -8.27
N THR A 18 76.99 -28.48 -9.06
CA THR A 18 76.29 -29.39 -10.00
C THR A 18 76.41 -30.86 -9.60
N ASN A 19 77.50 -31.23 -8.89
CA ASN A 19 77.78 -32.61 -8.49
C ASN A 19 76.83 -33.12 -7.38
N ALA A 20 76.04 -32.24 -6.77
CA ALA A 20 75.04 -32.62 -5.77
C ALA A 20 73.94 -33.53 -6.34
N SER A 21 73.73 -33.50 -7.66
CA SER A 21 72.83 -34.42 -8.39
C SER A 21 73.22 -35.89 -8.26
N ASN A 22 74.51 -36.19 -8.00
CA ASN A 22 75.02 -37.56 -7.84
C ASN A 22 74.70 -38.18 -6.46
N PHE A 23 74.10 -37.40 -5.55
CA PHE A 23 73.76 -37.85 -4.20
C PHE A 23 72.22 -37.85 -4.04
N PRO A 24 71.54 -38.95 -4.41
CA PRO A 24 70.10 -39.05 -4.24
C PRO A 24 69.72 -39.03 -2.75
N LEU A 25 68.69 -38.25 -2.41
CA LEU A 25 68.16 -38.17 -1.06
C LEU A 25 67.20 -39.33 -0.81
N ALA A 26 67.45 -40.09 0.25
CA ALA A 26 66.57 -41.14 0.73
C ALA A 26 65.59 -40.58 1.80
N LYS A 27 64.68 -41.44 2.30
CA LYS A 27 63.68 -41.07 3.33
C LYS A 27 64.29 -40.39 4.56
N LEU A 28 65.47 -40.84 4.97
CA LEU A 28 66.30 -40.18 5.99
C LEU A 28 67.66 -39.89 5.35
N THR A 29 68.04 -38.61 5.31
CA THR A 29 69.33 -38.18 4.78
C THR A 29 69.99 -37.23 5.77
N LEU A 30 71.22 -37.55 6.19
CA LEU A 30 72.03 -36.68 7.02
C LEU A 30 72.97 -35.84 6.15
N LEU A 31 72.81 -34.52 6.19
CA LEU A 31 73.70 -33.58 5.52
C LEU A 31 74.60 -32.93 6.55
N TYR A 32 75.88 -33.30 6.55
CA TYR A 32 76.89 -32.73 7.44
C TYR A 32 77.77 -31.71 6.71
N ALA A 33 78.02 -30.57 7.36
CA ALA A 33 79.01 -29.60 6.91
C ALA A 33 79.53 -28.76 8.09
N GLU A 34 80.76 -28.24 7.98
CA GLU A 34 81.34 -27.31 8.96
C GLU A 34 80.56 -25.98 9.05
N ASN A 35 80.93 -25.14 10.03
CA ASN A 35 80.38 -23.79 10.16
C ASN A 35 80.74 -22.93 8.93
N GLY A 36 79.79 -22.10 8.50
CA GLY A 36 79.98 -21.22 7.35
C GLY A 36 79.96 -21.91 5.97
N ARG A 37 79.53 -23.18 5.87
CA ARG A 37 79.48 -23.94 4.60
C ARG A 37 78.13 -23.93 3.87
N GLY A 38 77.15 -23.17 4.33
CA GLY A 38 75.88 -22.96 3.60
C GLY A 38 74.70 -23.86 4.03
N LYS A 39 74.74 -24.48 5.21
CA LYS A 39 73.60 -25.26 5.75
C LYS A 39 72.31 -24.45 5.80
N THR A 40 72.33 -23.28 6.44
CA THR A 40 71.19 -22.34 6.50
C THR A 40 70.82 -21.80 5.11
N THR A 41 71.78 -21.68 4.20
CA THR A 41 71.50 -21.28 2.81
C THR A 41 70.66 -22.34 2.09
N LEU A 42 70.93 -23.62 2.32
CA LEU A 42 70.10 -24.70 1.76
C LEU A 42 68.68 -24.66 2.33
N ALA A 43 68.53 -24.48 3.64
CA ALA A 43 67.22 -24.32 4.28
C ALA A 43 66.42 -23.15 3.67
N ALA A 44 67.08 -22.01 3.42
CA ALA A 44 66.45 -20.85 2.77
C ALA A 44 66.01 -21.13 1.32
N VAL A 45 66.79 -21.88 0.55
CA VAL A 45 66.39 -22.30 -0.82
C VAL A 45 65.15 -23.18 -0.75
N LEU A 46 65.12 -24.15 0.16
CA LEU A 46 63.98 -25.05 0.35
C LEU A 46 62.73 -24.32 0.86
N ARG A 47 62.88 -23.37 1.80
CA ARG A 47 61.78 -22.49 2.25
C ARG A 47 61.23 -21.62 1.13
N SER A 48 62.12 -21.06 0.31
CA SER A 48 61.70 -20.28 -0.86
C SER A 48 60.90 -21.13 -1.85
N LEU A 49 61.28 -22.40 -2.05
CA LEU A 49 60.55 -23.33 -2.91
C LEU A 49 59.17 -23.69 -2.35
N SER A 50 59.03 -23.88 -1.02
CA SER A 50 57.75 -24.23 -0.41
C SER A 50 56.77 -23.07 -0.37
N THR A 51 57.25 -21.86 -0.08
CA THR A 51 56.43 -20.65 0.07
C THR A 51 56.26 -19.85 -1.22
N VAL A 52 57.02 -20.18 -2.28
CA VAL A 52 57.15 -19.38 -3.51
C VAL A 52 57.69 -17.97 -3.26
N ASN A 53 58.14 -17.67 -2.03
CA ASN A 53 58.73 -16.39 -1.69
C ASN A 53 60.18 -16.36 -2.19
N PRO A 54 60.57 -15.44 -3.11
CA PRO A 54 61.92 -15.40 -3.64
C PRO A 54 62.93 -14.75 -2.67
N ILE A 55 62.46 -14.01 -1.66
CA ILE A 55 63.29 -13.20 -0.75
C ILE A 55 64.39 -14.02 -0.07
N PRO A 56 64.14 -15.23 0.51
CA PRO A 56 65.18 -16.01 1.19
C PRO A 56 66.38 -16.38 0.31
N ILE A 57 66.17 -16.47 -1.02
CA ILE A 57 67.24 -16.70 -2.01
C ILE A 57 67.88 -15.38 -2.43
N ILE A 58 67.07 -14.35 -2.72
CA ILE A 58 67.54 -13.05 -3.20
C ILE A 58 68.44 -12.36 -2.17
N GLU A 59 68.05 -12.33 -0.89
CA GLU A 59 68.82 -11.72 0.19
C GLU A 59 70.15 -12.45 0.44
N ARG A 60 70.21 -13.73 0.02
CA ARG A 60 71.41 -14.57 0.07
C ARG A 60 72.13 -14.61 -1.27
N ARG A 61 71.94 -13.66 -2.19
CA ARG A 61 72.77 -13.58 -3.40
C ARG A 61 74.26 -13.59 -3.01
N ARG A 62 75.05 -14.45 -3.66
CA ARG A 62 76.48 -14.56 -3.42
C ARG A 62 77.16 -13.20 -3.64
N LEU A 63 77.94 -12.75 -2.65
CA LEU A 63 78.68 -11.49 -2.72
C LEU A 63 79.66 -11.51 -3.91
N ALA A 64 79.75 -10.40 -4.64
CA ALA A 64 80.56 -10.24 -5.86
C ALA A 64 80.19 -11.15 -7.05
N ALA A 65 79.08 -11.89 -7.01
CA ALA A 65 78.62 -12.67 -8.16
C ALA A 65 77.99 -11.78 -9.25
N GLN A 66 78.45 -11.93 -10.49
CA GLN A 66 77.97 -11.14 -11.64
C GLN A 66 76.58 -11.58 -12.13
N HIS A 67 76.21 -12.85 -11.89
CA HIS A 67 74.95 -13.43 -12.33
C HIS A 67 73.95 -13.61 -11.19
N PRO A 68 72.63 -13.63 -11.48
CA PRO A 68 71.61 -13.87 -10.46
C PRO A 68 71.70 -15.29 -9.87
N PRO A 69 71.12 -15.49 -8.68
CA PRO A 69 70.84 -16.81 -8.12
C PRO A 69 70.15 -17.76 -9.10
N HIS A 70 70.58 -19.03 -9.11
CA HIS A 70 69.94 -20.10 -9.86
C HIS A 70 69.97 -21.39 -9.05
N ALA A 71 68.79 -21.97 -8.79
CA ALA A 71 68.66 -23.27 -8.12
C ALA A 71 67.81 -24.21 -8.97
N VAL A 72 68.18 -25.49 -9.03
CA VAL A 72 67.38 -26.56 -9.62
C VAL A 72 67.31 -27.71 -8.61
N VAL A 73 66.09 -28.08 -8.23
CA VAL A 73 65.80 -29.12 -7.25
C VAL A 73 64.93 -30.17 -7.92
N SER A 74 65.43 -31.40 -7.98
CA SER A 74 64.61 -32.53 -8.42
C SER A 74 63.74 -32.99 -7.28
N CYS A 75 62.43 -32.97 -7.49
CA CYS A 75 61.45 -33.36 -6.49
C CYS A 75 60.19 -33.95 -7.15
N ILE A 76 59.33 -34.52 -6.30
CA ILE A 76 58.03 -35.07 -6.71
C ILE A 76 57.22 -34.04 -7.52
N GLY A 77 56.47 -34.52 -8.51
CA GLY A 77 55.74 -33.66 -9.48
C GLY A 77 56.18 -33.84 -10.93
N GLY A 78 57.19 -34.68 -11.20
CA GLY A 78 57.67 -34.99 -12.55
C GLY A 78 58.46 -33.85 -13.20
N PRO A 79 58.92 -33.99 -14.46
CA PRO A 79 59.59 -32.91 -15.19
C PRO A 79 58.61 -31.78 -15.58
N PRO A 80 59.07 -30.51 -15.66
CA PRO A 80 60.44 -30.07 -15.34
C PRO A 80 60.69 -30.03 -13.82
N ASP A 81 61.96 -30.17 -13.43
CA ASP A 81 62.40 -29.98 -12.05
C ASP A 81 62.02 -28.58 -11.53
N ALA A 82 61.96 -28.42 -10.20
CA ALA A 82 61.74 -27.12 -9.60
C ALA A 82 62.96 -26.24 -9.86
N MET A 83 62.77 -25.13 -10.56
CA MET A 83 63.83 -24.23 -11.01
C MET A 83 63.55 -22.82 -10.56
N PHE A 84 64.49 -22.25 -9.82
CA PHE A 84 64.54 -20.83 -9.49
C PHE A 84 65.44 -20.12 -10.48
N GLN A 85 64.86 -19.28 -11.33
CA GLN A 85 65.60 -18.47 -12.30
C GLN A 85 64.91 -17.12 -12.46
N ASN A 86 65.69 -16.07 -12.67
CA ASN A 86 65.17 -14.70 -12.86
C ASN A 86 64.29 -14.20 -11.70
N GLY A 87 64.57 -14.64 -10.48
CA GLY A 87 63.87 -14.18 -9.29
C GLY A 87 62.55 -14.89 -8.98
N ALA A 88 62.21 -15.96 -9.70
CA ALA A 88 60.98 -16.72 -9.46
C ALA A 88 61.21 -18.24 -9.59
N TRP A 89 60.37 -19.01 -8.91
CA TRP A 89 60.26 -20.46 -9.10
C TRP A 89 59.29 -20.78 -10.24
N ASN A 90 59.60 -21.79 -11.05
CA ASN A 90 58.68 -22.32 -12.08
C ASN A 90 57.53 -23.16 -11.50
N ARG A 91 57.67 -23.65 -10.26
CA ARG A 91 56.68 -24.44 -9.53
C ARG A 91 56.95 -24.38 -8.02
N THR A 92 55.97 -24.79 -7.22
CA THR A 92 56.06 -24.89 -5.76
C THR A 92 56.13 -26.34 -5.29
N LEU A 93 56.63 -26.54 -4.07
CA LEU A 93 56.49 -27.80 -3.33
C LEU A 93 55.86 -27.51 -1.95
N PRO A 94 54.52 -27.41 -1.88
CA PRO A 94 53.83 -26.88 -0.70
C PRO A 94 53.91 -27.83 0.52
N ASP A 95 54.03 -29.13 0.31
CA ASP A 95 54.13 -30.14 1.38
C ASP A 95 55.54 -30.25 2.00
N LEU A 96 56.41 -29.28 1.73
CA LEU A 96 57.76 -29.20 2.29
C LEU A 96 57.75 -28.32 3.55
N VAL A 97 57.94 -28.96 4.71
CA VAL A 97 58.07 -28.29 6.01
C VAL A 97 59.54 -28.14 6.37
N ILE A 98 59.93 -26.95 6.81
CA ILE A 98 61.30 -26.62 7.23
C ILE A 98 61.28 -26.29 8.71
N PHE A 99 62.00 -27.07 9.51
CA PHE A 99 62.25 -26.79 10.91
C PHE A 99 63.69 -26.29 11.08
N ASP A 100 63.86 -25.01 11.44
CA ASP A 100 65.12 -24.37 11.77
C ASP A 100 64.89 -23.19 12.73
N ASP A 101 65.93 -22.42 13.04
CA ASP A 101 65.84 -21.28 13.95
C ASP A 101 64.81 -20.23 13.52
N MET A 102 64.55 -20.05 12.22
CA MET A 102 63.53 -19.10 11.75
C MET A 102 62.12 -19.59 12.07
N PHE A 103 61.86 -20.90 11.93
CA PHE A 103 60.56 -21.45 12.32
C PHE A 103 60.31 -21.25 13.83
N VAL A 104 61.33 -21.50 14.65
CA VAL A 104 61.24 -21.32 16.12
C VAL A 104 61.01 -19.85 16.47
N ASP A 105 61.78 -18.95 15.86
CA ASP A 105 61.70 -17.50 16.06
C ASP A 105 60.33 -16.94 15.63
N GLU A 106 59.76 -17.43 14.54
CA GLU A 106 58.46 -16.95 14.05
C GLU A 106 57.26 -17.53 14.84
N ASN A 107 57.34 -18.77 15.34
CA ASN A 107 56.15 -19.51 15.80
C ASN A 107 56.17 -19.89 17.28
N ILE A 108 57.34 -19.97 17.93
CA ILE A 108 57.46 -20.54 19.28
C ILE A 108 58.03 -19.52 20.27
N TYR A 109 59.24 -19.01 20.04
CA TYR A 109 59.89 -17.98 20.88
C TYR A 109 61.05 -17.31 20.14
N SER A 110 61.32 -16.05 20.49
CA SER A 110 62.54 -15.34 20.06
C SER A 110 63.45 -15.08 21.26
N GLY A 111 64.71 -15.50 21.14
CA GLY A 111 65.70 -15.45 22.23
C GLY A 111 65.27 -16.27 23.45
N LEU A 112 64.60 -15.62 24.41
CA LEU A 112 64.08 -16.25 25.64
C LEU A 112 62.61 -15.89 25.94
N VAL A 113 61.91 -15.21 25.02
CA VAL A 113 60.58 -14.64 25.27
C VAL A 113 59.54 -15.17 24.29
N VAL A 114 58.31 -15.36 24.77
CA VAL A 114 57.15 -15.74 23.94
C VAL A 114 56.24 -14.53 23.80
N ASP A 115 56.35 -13.84 22.66
CA ASP A 115 55.55 -12.66 22.36
C ASP A 115 54.12 -12.99 21.90
N SER A 116 53.30 -11.95 21.74
CA SER A 116 51.95 -12.07 21.19
C SER A 116 51.95 -12.74 19.82
N ASP A 117 52.91 -12.38 18.98
CA ASP A 117 52.94 -12.77 17.57
C ASP A 117 53.24 -14.26 17.43
N HIS A 118 54.16 -14.81 18.26
CA HIS A 118 54.39 -16.26 18.31
C HIS A 118 53.11 -17.01 18.67
N ARG A 119 52.33 -16.50 19.63
CA ARG A 119 51.08 -17.15 20.04
C ARG A 119 50.00 -17.07 18.95
N GLN A 120 49.97 -16.00 18.17
CA GLN A 120 49.08 -15.88 17.01
C GLN A 120 49.49 -16.86 15.90
N ASN A 121 50.78 -16.90 15.57
CA ASN A 121 51.33 -17.80 14.56
C ASN A 121 51.15 -19.26 14.96
N LEU A 122 51.39 -19.62 16.24
CA LEU A 122 51.12 -20.95 16.77
C LEU A 122 49.64 -21.32 16.68
N HIS A 123 48.74 -20.36 16.94
CA HIS A 123 47.30 -20.58 16.76
C HIS A 123 46.94 -20.87 15.30
N GLU A 124 47.52 -20.15 14.33
CA GLU A 124 47.33 -20.42 12.90
C GLU A 124 47.91 -21.76 12.48
N LEU A 125 49.09 -22.12 13.01
CA LEU A 125 49.75 -23.40 12.78
C LEU A 125 48.87 -24.58 13.26
N ILE A 126 48.31 -24.47 14.46
CA ILE A 126 47.42 -25.50 15.04
C ILE A 126 46.10 -25.58 14.27
N LEU A 127 45.50 -24.44 13.91
CA LEU A 127 44.27 -24.42 13.09
C LEU A 127 44.47 -25.10 11.73
N GLY A 128 45.63 -24.90 11.11
CA GLY A 128 45.95 -25.43 9.79
C GLY A 128 45.01 -24.94 8.69
N SER A 129 45.12 -25.54 7.51
CA SER A 129 44.39 -25.12 6.31
C SER A 129 42.87 -25.20 6.45
N GLN A 130 42.36 -26.21 7.16
CA GLN A 130 40.92 -26.37 7.40
C GLN A 130 40.36 -25.28 8.32
N GLY A 131 41.07 -24.94 9.41
CA GLY A 131 40.68 -23.87 10.31
C GLY A 131 40.70 -22.49 9.65
N VAL A 132 41.71 -22.24 8.81
CA VAL A 132 41.80 -21.03 7.98
C VAL A 132 40.63 -20.94 7.00
N ALA A 133 40.29 -22.04 6.30
CA ALA A 133 39.17 -22.07 5.37
C ALA A 133 37.82 -21.80 6.06
N LEU A 134 37.57 -22.41 7.23
CA LEU A 134 36.37 -22.16 8.03
C LEU A 134 36.27 -20.69 8.50
N ASN A 135 37.39 -20.10 8.92
CA ASN A 135 37.43 -18.69 9.31
C ASN A 135 37.19 -17.77 8.10
N GLN A 136 37.80 -18.05 6.94
CA GLN A 136 37.56 -17.29 5.71
C GLN A 136 36.08 -17.35 5.29
N GLN A 137 35.46 -18.53 5.33
CA GLN A 137 34.03 -18.69 5.05
C GLN A 137 33.17 -17.83 5.99
N LEU A 138 33.49 -17.81 7.29
CA LEU A 138 32.80 -16.96 8.27
C LEU A 138 32.94 -15.47 7.94
N GLN A 139 34.14 -15.00 7.58
CA GLN A 139 34.37 -13.60 7.21
C GLN A 139 33.61 -13.19 5.94
N VAL A 140 33.54 -14.07 4.93
CA VAL A 140 32.74 -13.84 3.71
C VAL A 140 31.26 -13.65 4.05
N LEU A 141 30.71 -14.48 4.94
CA LEU A 141 29.32 -14.37 5.37
C LEU A 141 29.06 -13.08 6.16
N ILE A 142 29.97 -12.69 7.05
CA ILE A 142 29.88 -11.41 7.77
C ILE A 142 29.86 -10.23 6.80
N ALA A 143 30.78 -10.21 5.83
CA ALA A 143 30.82 -9.16 4.81
C ALA A 143 29.54 -9.13 3.97
N ARG A 144 28.98 -10.29 3.62
CA ARG A 144 27.71 -10.37 2.86
C ARG A 144 26.53 -9.84 3.66
N ILE A 145 26.49 -10.01 4.99
CA ILE A 145 25.45 -9.43 5.84
C ILE A 145 25.52 -7.90 5.86
N GLU A 146 26.72 -7.32 5.87
CA GLU A 146 26.86 -5.86 5.74
C GLU A 146 26.36 -5.34 4.39
N GLN A 147 26.59 -6.10 3.31
CA GLN A 147 26.00 -5.79 2.00
C GLN A 147 24.47 -5.86 2.05
N HIS A 148 23.89 -6.91 2.64
CA HIS A 148 22.44 -7.03 2.83
C HIS A 148 21.87 -5.85 3.62
N ASN A 149 22.57 -5.36 4.66
CA ASN A 149 22.15 -4.18 5.42
C ASN A 149 22.09 -2.91 4.57
N ALA A 150 23.08 -2.72 3.68
CA ALA A 150 23.09 -1.60 2.74
C ALA A 150 21.96 -1.73 1.70
N GLU A 151 21.82 -2.91 1.09
CA GLU A 151 20.76 -3.18 0.10
C GLU A 151 19.36 -3.02 0.70
N LEU A 152 19.13 -3.46 1.94
CA LEU A 152 17.86 -3.24 2.65
C LEU A 152 17.57 -1.76 2.89
N ARG A 153 18.59 -0.96 3.23
CA ARG A 153 18.43 0.48 3.39
C ARG A 153 18.05 1.13 2.07
N ASP A 154 18.73 0.78 0.98
CA ASP A 154 18.49 1.36 -0.34
C ASP A 154 17.11 0.96 -0.89
N ARG A 155 16.76 -0.33 -0.81
CA ARG A 155 15.43 -0.84 -1.21
C ARG A 155 14.31 -0.26 -0.33
N GLY A 156 14.56 -0.08 0.96
CA GLY A 156 13.62 0.55 1.88
C GLY A 156 13.40 2.04 1.57
N ASN A 157 14.46 2.75 1.19
CA ASN A 157 14.39 4.16 0.77
C ASN A 157 13.71 4.35 -0.59
N ALA A 158 13.75 3.33 -1.46
CA ALA A 158 13.07 3.35 -2.74
C ALA A 158 11.54 3.29 -2.60
N ILE A 159 11.00 2.84 -1.46
CA ILE A 159 9.56 2.82 -1.19
C ILE A 159 9.11 4.23 -0.75
N PRO A 160 8.22 4.89 -1.53
CA PRO A 160 7.85 6.29 -1.30
C PRO A 160 7.34 6.54 0.13
N ALA A 161 7.87 7.58 0.79
CA ALA A 161 7.55 7.86 2.20
C ALA A 161 6.13 8.42 2.39
N ASP A 162 5.65 9.16 1.40
CA ASP A 162 4.29 9.68 1.30
C ASP A 162 3.26 8.56 1.18
N GLU A 163 3.53 7.53 0.38
CA GLU A 163 2.67 6.34 0.28
C GLU A 163 2.61 5.53 1.59
N ARG A 164 3.67 5.55 2.40
CA ARG A 164 3.70 4.81 3.68
C ARG A 164 2.85 5.44 4.77
N GLY A 165 2.51 6.73 4.69
CA GLY A 165 1.67 7.40 5.68
C GLY A 165 2.21 7.34 7.12
N GLY A 166 3.53 7.33 7.29
CA GLY A 166 4.20 7.24 8.61
C GLY A 166 4.50 5.81 9.09
N LEU A 167 4.09 4.78 8.36
CA LEU A 167 4.45 3.39 8.66
C LEU A 167 5.93 3.13 8.39
N SER A 168 6.54 2.24 9.19
CA SER A 168 7.84 1.67 8.85
C SER A 168 7.74 0.86 7.55
N VAL A 169 8.87 0.68 6.86
CA VAL A 169 8.89 -0.12 5.61
C VAL A 169 8.35 -1.52 5.85
N ASP A 170 8.73 -2.15 6.98
CA ASP A 170 8.24 -3.45 7.38
C ASP A 170 6.72 -3.49 7.61
N ALA A 171 6.18 -2.54 8.37
CA ALA A 171 4.75 -2.47 8.66
C ALA A 171 3.93 -2.21 7.39
N PHE A 172 4.42 -1.32 6.52
CA PHE A 172 3.78 -1.03 5.25
C PHE A 172 3.79 -2.24 4.31
N CYS A 173 4.94 -2.91 4.17
CA CYS A 173 5.04 -4.07 3.27
C CYS A 173 4.20 -5.27 3.75
N ALA A 174 3.81 -5.30 5.03
CA ALA A 174 2.94 -6.30 5.65
C ALA A 174 1.43 -6.01 5.54
N LEU A 175 1.01 -4.86 4.99
CA LEU A 175 -0.41 -4.55 4.81
C LEU A 175 -1.07 -5.56 3.85
N GLU A 176 -2.14 -6.19 4.33
CA GLU A 176 -2.91 -7.18 3.57
C GLU A 176 -3.75 -6.52 2.46
N GLN A 177 -4.12 -7.31 1.46
CA GLN A 177 -4.96 -6.83 0.37
C GLN A 177 -6.41 -6.72 0.83
N ASN A 178 -7.02 -5.54 0.65
CA ASN A 178 -8.44 -5.33 0.85
C ASN A 178 -9.15 -5.22 -0.51
N GLN A 179 -10.12 -6.11 -0.77
CA GLN A 179 -10.88 -6.12 -2.03
C GLN A 179 -11.86 -4.95 -2.16
N ASN A 180 -12.32 -4.40 -1.04
CA ASN A 180 -13.27 -3.29 -0.99
C ASN A 180 -12.58 -1.93 -0.77
N ILE A 181 -11.26 -1.86 -0.95
CA ILE A 181 -10.45 -0.69 -0.57
C ILE A 181 -10.94 0.60 -1.25
N ASP A 182 -11.34 0.53 -2.52
CA ASP A 182 -11.82 1.70 -3.26
C ASP A 182 -13.16 2.21 -2.73
N GLN A 183 -14.07 1.30 -2.39
CA GLN A 183 -15.36 1.64 -1.80
C GLN A 183 -15.19 2.23 -0.40
N GLU A 184 -14.34 1.63 0.45
CA GLU A 184 -14.07 2.14 1.80
C GLU A 184 -13.40 3.51 1.77
N ILE A 185 -12.47 3.76 0.84
CA ILE A 185 -11.88 5.09 0.64
C ILE A 185 -12.97 6.08 0.27
N GLN A 186 -13.81 5.76 -0.72
CA GLN A 186 -14.87 6.66 -1.18
C GLN A 186 -15.85 7.00 -0.04
N THR A 187 -16.32 6.00 0.71
CA THR A 187 -17.22 6.22 1.85
C THR A 187 -16.56 7.07 2.93
N THR A 188 -15.30 6.79 3.27
CA THR A 188 -14.58 7.57 4.30
C THR A 188 -14.33 9.02 3.85
N GLU A 189 -14.07 9.25 2.56
CA GLU A 189 -13.95 10.59 1.98
C GLU A 189 -15.25 11.38 2.06
N GLN A 190 -16.38 10.74 1.73
CA GLN A 190 -17.71 11.33 1.87
C GLN A 190 -18.02 11.67 3.33
N ASP A 191 -17.69 10.79 4.27
CA ASP A 191 -17.92 11.00 5.70
C ASP A 191 -17.06 12.12 6.26
N LEU A 192 -15.82 12.23 5.81
CA LEU A 192 -14.94 13.32 6.18
C LEU A 192 -15.41 14.65 5.59
N ALA A 193 -15.86 14.67 4.32
CA ALA A 193 -16.44 15.84 3.69
C ALA A 193 -17.71 16.29 4.44
N ALA A 194 -18.56 15.34 4.82
CA ALA A 194 -19.78 15.60 5.57
C ALA A 194 -19.47 16.15 6.98
N SER A 195 -18.49 15.59 7.67
CA SER A 195 -18.06 16.07 8.98
C SER A 195 -17.44 17.47 8.94
N ARG A 196 -16.82 17.87 7.81
CA ARG A 196 -16.29 19.23 7.63
C ARG A 196 -17.38 20.27 7.35
N GLN A 197 -18.51 19.86 6.80
CA GLN A 197 -19.63 20.74 6.43
C GLN A 197 -20.87 20.51 7.31
N GLN A 198 -20.67 20.38 8.63
CA GLN A 198 -21.76 20.11 9.58
C GLN A 198 -22.90 21.12 9.52
N ASP A 199 -22.62 22.43 9.47
CA ASP A 199 -23.66 23.46 9.43
C ASP A 199 -24.49 23.43 8.12
N PRO A 200 -23.87 23.41 6.92
CA PRO A 200 -24.60 23.17 5.67
C PRO A 200 -25.42 21.88 5.67
N ILE A 201 -24.87 20.77 6.16
CA ILE A 201 -25.58 19.48 6.21
C ILE A 201 -26.76 19.52 7.18
N ARG A 202 -26.61 20.16 8.34
CA ARG A 202 -27.68 20.30 9.32
C ARG A 202 -28.83 21.15 8.79
N ASN A 203 -28.51 22.24 8.11
CA ASN A 203 -29.48 23.24 7.69
C ASN A 203 -30.11 22.95 6.32
N THR A 204 -29.45 22.16 5.47
CA THR A 204 -30.02 21.80 4.17
C THR A 204 -31.25 20.91 4.36
N PRO A 205 -32.43 21.30 3.84
CA PRO A 205 -33.65 20.52 3.98
C PRO A 205 -33.58 19.19 3.23
N ASN A 206 -34.45 18.27 3.65
CA ASN A 206 -34.74 17.06 2.90
C ASN A 206 -35.49 17.40 1.59
N PHE A 207 -35.60 16.44 0.67
CA PHE A 207 -36.49 16.60 -0.46
C PHE A 207 -37.94 16.74 -0.01
N GLN A 208 -38.66 17.62 -0.68
CA GLN A 208 -40.09 17.83 -0.49
C GLN A 208 -40.84 17.21 -1.66
N SER A 209 -42.03 16.68 -1.40
CA SER A 209 -42.88 16.14 -2.46
C SER A 209 -43.32 17.23 -3.41
N ILE A 210 -43.33 16.90 -4.70
CA ILE A 210 -43.86 17.72 -5.77
C ILE A 210 -45.36 17.48 -5.85
N ASN A 211 -46.14 18.54 -5.97
CA ASN A 211 -47.59 18.44 -6.14
C ASN A 211 -47.99 18.88 -7.55
N LEU A 212 -48.77 18.04 -8.22
CA LEU A 212 -49.54 18.40 -9.42
C LEU A 212 -51.02 18.20 -9.09
N PRO A 213 -51.85 19.26 -9.20
CA PRO A 213 -53.27 19.18 -8.84
C PRO A 213 -54.04 18.21 -9.74
N ALA A 214 -54.94 17.43 -9.16
CA ALA A 214 -55.82 16.54 -9.93
C ALA A 214 -56.87 17.34 -10.70
N ILE A 215 -57.22 16.88 -11.90
CA ILE A 215 -58.40 17.35 -12.62
C ILE A 215 -59.53 16.37 -12.34
N ASP A 216 -60.55 16.80 -11.61
CA ASP A 216 -61.75 16.00 -11.38
C ASP A 216 -62.67 16.09 -12.62
N LEU A 217 -62.32 15.32 -13.65
CA LEU A 217 -63.05 15.33 -14.90
C LEU A 217 -64.49 14.86 -14.73
N ALA A 218 -64.77 13.98 -13.76
CA ALA A 218 -66.10 13.46 -13.51
C ALA A 218 -67.04 14.54 -12.94
N GLU A 219 -66.57 15.35 -11.99
CA GLU A 219 -67.36 16.46 -11.47
C GLU A 219 -67.54 17.57 -12.53
N ILE A 220 -66.51 17.84 -13.35
CA ILE A 220 -66.61 18.78 -14.47
C ILE A 220 -67.63 18.28 -15.50
N GLU A 221 -67.58 17.01 -15.88
CA GLU A 221 -68.50 16.39 -16.84
C GLU A 221 -69.94 16.44 -16.34
N LYS A 222 -70.16 16.16 -15.05
CA LYS A 222 -71.47 16.28 -14.41
C LYS A 222 -72.02 17.70 -14.50
N VAL A 223 -71.19 18.73 -14.29
CA VAL A 223 -71.60 20.14 -14.41
C VAL A 223 -71.86 20.52 -15.86
N LEU A 224 -71.00 20.13 -16.80
CA LEU A 224 -71.17 20.42 -18.23
C LEU A 224 -72.41 19.74 -18.83
N GLY A 225 -72.70 18.51 -18.43
CA GLY A 225 -73.88 17.74 -18.85
C GLY A 225 -75.16 18.09 -18.10
N SER A 226 -75.08 18.76 -16.95
CA SER A 226 -76.26 19.11 -16.16
C SER A 226 -77.15 20.14 -16.86
N SER A 227 -78.45 19.84 -16.91
CA SER A 227 -79.52 20.75 -17.35
C SER A 227 -80.60 20.82 -16.27
N LEU A 228 -81.57 21.73 -16.41
CA LEU A 228 -82.76 21.73 -15.56
C LEU A 228 -83.85 20.87 -16.20
N SER A 229 -84.05 19.66 -15.68
CA SER A 229 -85.16 18.77 -16.08
C SER A 229 -86.52 19.22 -15.54
N ASP A 230 -86.53 20.11 -14.55
CA ASP A 230 -87.70 20.37 -13.69
C ASP A 230 -88.41 21.70 -13.98
N LEU A 231 -88.01 22.41 -15.04
CA LEU A 231 -88.74 23.59 -15.50
C LEU A 231 -90.00 23.14 -16.25
N ASP A 232 -91.14 23.79 -15.96
CA ASP A 232 -92.42 23.59 -16.67
C ASP A 232 -92.16 23.57 -18.18
N THR A 233 -92.31 22.39 -18.80
CA THR A 233 -91.82 22.11 -20.15
C THR A 233 -92.40 23.09 -21.18
N ALA A 234 -93.63 23.56 -20.96
CA ALA A 234 -94.27 24.56 -21.80
C ALA A 234 -93.68 25.97 -21.64
N ALA A 235 -93.25 26.33 -20.42
CA ALA A 235 -92.55 27.58 -20.17
C ALA A 235 -91.11 27.54 -20.72
N ALA A 236 -90.44 26.39 -20.60
CA ALA A 236 -89.09 26.17 -21.12
C ALA A 236 -89.01 26.25 -22.64
N GLU A 237 -89.88 25.53 -23.37
CA GLU A 237 -89.91 25.55 -24.83
C GLU A 237 -90.18 26.96 -25.38
N ARG A 238 -91.10 27.69 -24.74
CA ARG A 238 -91.49 29.03 -25.20
C ARG A 238 -90.43 30.09 -24.93
N VAL A 239 -89.73 29.98 -23.80
CA VAL A 239 -88.57 30.83 -23.50
C VAL A 239 -87.39 30.49 -24.41
N GLN A 240 -87.06 29.22 -24.61
CA GLN A 240 -85.98 28.80 -25.52
C GLN A 240 -86.24 29.24 -26.97
N SER A 241 -87.46 29.05 -27.49
CA SER A 241 -87.83 29.52 -28.83
C SER A 241 -87.67 31.04 -28.97
N HIS A 242 -87.96 31.79 -27.91
CA HIS A 242 -87.74 33.22 -27.90
C HIS A 242 -86.25 33.59 -27.82
N LEU A 243 -85.45 32.91 -26.99
CA LEU A 243 -84.01 33.11 -26.89
C LEU A 243 -83.30 32.82 -28.23
N GLN A 244 -83.76 31.81 -28.99
CA GLN A 244 -83.25 31.51 -30.34
C GLN A 244 -83.48 32.63 -31.36
N SER A 245 -84.46 33.52 -31.12
CA SER A 245 -84.69 34.69 -31.97
C SER A 245 -83.79 35.89 -31.64
N LEU A 246 -83.05 35.80 -30.53
CA LEU A 246 -82.14 36.83 -30.05
C LEU A 246 -80.69 36.50 -30.44
N SER A 247 -79.80 37.48 -30.26
CA SER A 247 -78.37 37.26 -30.48
C SER A 247 -77.77 36.32 -29.42
N GLU A 248 -76.59 35.79 -29.73
CA GLU A 248 -75.77 35.00 -28.80
C GLU A 248 -75.56 35.76 -27.46
N GLY A 249 -75.55 35.02 -26.34
CA GLY A 249 -75.47 35.58 -24.97
C GLY A 249 -76.78 36.20 -24.43
N SER A 250 -77.88 36.12 -25.18
CA SER A 250 -79.17 36.67 -24.76
C SER A 250 -79.77 36.01 -23.52
N GLU A 251 -79.53 34.72 -23.28
CA GLU A 251 -80.02 34.02 -22.08
C GLU A 251 -79.52 34.67 -20.79
N GLN A 252 -78.23 35.00 -20.74
CA GLN A 252 -77.62 35.65 -19.58
C GLN A 252 -78.14 37.08 -19.39
N TRP A 253 -78.34 37.82 -20.48
CA TRP A 253 -78.93 39.16 -20.44
C TRP A 253 -80.37 39.14 -19.93
N VAL A 254 -81.20 38.19 -20.41
CA VAL A 254 -82.58 38.04 -19.95
C VAL A 254 -82.61 37.55 -18.50
N ALA A 255 -81.75 36.63 -18.09
CA ALA A 255 -81.66 36.16 -16.70
C ALA A 255 -81.37 37.33 -15.73
N ASP A 256 -80.44 38.21 -16.09
CA ASP A 256 -80.13 39.41 -15.30
C ASP A 256 -81.28 40.43 -15.33
N GLY A 257 -81.94 40.58 -16.48
CA GLY A 257 -83.16 41.38 -16.61
C GLY A 257 -84.28 40.88 -15.71
N MET A 258 -84.50 39.56 -15.65
CA MET A 258 -85.51 38.92 -14.82
C MET A 258 -85.19 39.04 -13.34
N ARG A 259 -83.92 38.92 -12.94
CA ARG A 259 -83.51 39.19 -11.54
C ARG A 259 -83.87 40.62 -11.11
N ARG A 260 -83.66 41.60 -11.99
CA ARG A 260 -84.02 43.00 -11.75
C ARG A 260 -85.55 43.21 -11.77
N GLN A 261 -86.25 42.51 -12.65
CA GLN A 261 -87.70 42.53 -12.76
C GLN A 261 -88.39 41.94 -11.52
N ASP A 262 -87.86 40.86 -10.97
CA ASP A 262 -88.36 40.24 -9.73
C ASP A 262 -88.16 41.20 -8.54
N ALA A 263 -86.96 41.78 -8.41
CA ALA A 263 -86.70 42.78 -7.36
C ALA A 263 -87.64 44.01 -7.45
N LEU A 264 -88.03 44.43 -8.65
CA LEU A 264 -89.01 45.50 -8.86
C LEU A 264 -90.44 45.02 -8.51
N SER A 265 -90.78 43.78 -8.84
CA SER A 265 -92.09 43.17 -8.55
C SER A 265 -92.33 43.04 -7.05
N ASP A 266 -91.29 42.73 -6.27
CA ASP A 266 -91.34 42.69 -4.79
C ASP A 266 -91.67 44.07 -4.17
N THR A 267 -91.36 45.16 -4.88
CA THR A 267 -91.72 46.54 -4.47
C THR A 267 -93.07 47.02 -5.01
N GLY A 268 -93.85 46.12 -5.63
CA GLY A 268 -95.21 46.40 -6.14
C GLY A 268 -95.26 46.95 -7.58
N GLY A 269 -94.14 47.02 -8.30
CA GLY A 269 -94.10 47.49 -9.69
C GLY A 269 -94.30 46.36 -10.71
N ASN A 270 -95.30 46.46 -11.58
CA ASN A 270 -95.54 45.49 -12.67
C ASN A 270 -95.14 46.00 -14.07
N HIS A 271 -94.26 47.00 -14.14
CA HIS A 271 -93.76 47.54 -15.40
C HIS A 271 -92.43 46.88 -15.78
N CYS A 272 -92.18 46.74 -17.07
CA CYS A 272 -90.93 46.21 -17.62
C CYS A 272 -89.75 47.12 -17.26
N VAL A 273 -88.71 46.55 -16.65
CA VAL A 273 -87.47 47.28 -16.27
C VAL A 273 -86.71 47.90 -17.45
N PHE A 274 -87.00 47.51 -18.69
CA PHE A 274 -86.33 48.04 -19.89
C PHE A 274 -87.14 49.11 -20.62
N CYS A 275 -88.42 48.84 -20.92
CA CYS A 275 -89.25 49.71 -21.76
C CYS A 275 -90.40 50.40 -21.00
N ALA A 276 -90.51 50.19 -19.68
CA ALA A 276 -91.56 50.73 -18.81
C ALA A 276 -93.01 50.33 -19.18
N GLN A 277 -93.21 49.38 -20.11
CA GLN A 277 -94.53 48.87 -20.46
C GLN A 277 -95.12 48.04 -19.32
N ASP A 278 -96.45 48.11 -19.14
CA ASP A 278 -97.17 47.25 -18.20
C ASP A 278 -97.11 45.77 -18.63
N LEU A 279 -96.68 44.90 -17.71
CA LEU A 279 -96.49 43.47 -17.95
C LEU A 279 -97.71 42.61 -17.64
N THR A 280 -98.81 43.19 -17.13
CA THR A 280 -99.99 42.45 -16.66
C THR A 280 -100.62 41.54 -17.72
N GLY A 281 -100.53 41.90 -19.00
CA GLY A 281 -101.03 41.11 -20.13
C GLY A 281 -99.95 40.37 -20.94
N SER A 282 -98.69 40.35 -20.49
CA SER A 282 -97.60 39.77 -21.29
C SER A 282 -97.68 38.24 -21.33
N PRO A 283 -97.78 37.62 -22.52
CA PRO A 283 -97.85 36.17 -22.66
C PRO A 283 -96.49 35.48 -22.44
N VAL A 284 -95.39 36.24 -22.28
CA VAL A 284 -94.03 35.70 -22.18
C VAL A 284 -93.45 35.89 -20.77
N ILE A 285 -93.87 36.92 -20.01
CA ILE A 285 -93.26 37.23 -18.71
C ILE A 285 -93.47 36.15 -17.65
N THR A 286 -94.64 35.49 -17.65
CA THR A 286 -94.94 34.39 -16.72
C THR A 286 -94.06 33.18 -17.01
N HIS A 287 -93.82 32.88 -18.29
CA HIS A 287 -92.89 31.82 -18.69
C HIS A 287 -91.46 32.16 -18.30
N TYR A 288 -91.04 33.42 -18.43
CA TYR A 288 -89.72 33.85 -17.95
C TYR A 288 -89.55 33.73 -16.43
N ARG A 289 -90.56 34.09 -15.63
CA ARG A 289 -90.52 33.93 -14.16
C ARG A 289 -90.43 32.45 -13.75
N ALA A 290 -91.18 31.57 -14.43
CA ALA A 290 -91.11 30.14 -14.19
C ALA A 290 -89.75 29.55 -14.62
N PHE A 291 -89.22 30.01 -15.76
CA PHE A 291 -87.95 29.56 -16.33
C PHE A 291 -86.72 30.00 -15.50
N PHE A 292 -86.65 31.26 -15.11
CA PHE A 292 -85.53 31.83 -14.33
C PHE A 292 -85.76 31.74 -12.80
N SER A 293 -86.18 30.56 -12.34
CA SER A 293 -86.47 30.26 -10.92
C SER A 293 -85.22 30.17 -10.03
N ASP A 294 -85.40 29.99 -8.73
CA ASP A 294 -84.29 29.78 -7.78
C ASP A 294 -83.46 28.51 -8.09
N ALA A 295 -84.06 27.50 -8.72
CA ALA A 295 -83.34 26.32 -9.23
C ALA A 295 -82.36 26.71 -10.34
N TYR A 296 -82.77 27.57 -11.28
CA TYR A 296 -81.90 28.11 -12.32
C TYR A 296 -80.75 28.94 -11.75
N ARG A 297 -81.03 29.79 -10.75
CA ARG A 297 -80.01 30.60 -10.09
C ARG A 297 -78.98 29.74 -9.35
N SER A 298 -79.44 28.69 -8.66
CA SER A 298 -78.58 27.75 -7.94
C SER A 298 -77.68 26.96 -8.92
N HIS A 299 -78.24 26.54 -10.05
CA HIS A 299 -77.50 25.89 -11.13
C HIS A 299 -76.41 26.80 -11.73
N GLN A 300 -76.76 28.05 -12.08
CA GLN A 300 -75.77 29.04 -12.52
C GLN A 300 -74.67 29.27 -11.48
N GLN A 301 -75.01 29.32 -10.19
CA GLN A 301 -74.03 29.49 -9.14
C GLN A 301 -73.10 28.28 -9.04
N GLY A 302 -73.63 27.05 -9.13
CA GLY A 302 -72.84 25.82 -9.17
C GLY A 302 -71.83 25.81 -10.33
N ILE A 303 -72.24 26.21 -11.54
CA ILE A 303 -71.31 26.32 -12.68
C ILE A 303 -70.21 27.35 -12.40
N ARG A 304 -70.54 28.53 -11.86
CA ARG A 304 -69.57 29.57 -11.51
C ARG A 304 -68.60 29.11 -10.44
N ASP A 305 -69.09 28.41 -9.41
CA ASP A 305 -68.28 27.91 -8.31
C ASP A 305 -67.30 26.83 -8.80
N THR A 306 -67.75 25.91 -9.67
CA THR A 306 -66.89 24.92 -10.31
C THR A 306 -65.81 25.57 -11.17
N ASN A 307 -66.16 26.57 -12.00
CA ASN A 307 -65.18 27.30 -12.81
C ASN A 307 -64.17 28.06 -11.94
N SER A 308 -64.65 28.78 -10.92
CA SER A 308 -63.80 29.51 -9.99
C SER A 308 -62.83 28.59 -9.26
N ASN A 309 -63.32 27.47 -8.73
CA ASN A 309 -62.50 26.47 -8.05
C ASN A 309 -61.47 25.85 -9.01
N PHE A 310 -61.87 25.48 -10.23
CA PHE A 310 -60.96 24.96 -11.24
C PHE A 310 -59.83 25.96 -11.56
N MET A 311 -60.17 27.21 -11.81
CA MET A 311 -59.19 28.27 -12.11
C MET A 311 -58.28 28.60 -10.93
N GLN A 312 -58.77 28.46 -9.69
CA GLN A 312 -57.98 28.64 -8.48
C GLN A 312 -56.97 27.49 -8.30
N VAL A 313 -57.43 26.23 -8.41
CA VAL A 313 -56.61 25.02 -8.25
C VAL A 313 -55.56 24.93 -9.36
N HIS A 314 -55.93 25.25 -10.60
CA HIS A 314 -55.05 25.19 -11.78
C HIS A 314 -54.52 26.56 -12.21
N SER A 315 -54.34 27.48 -11.26
CA SER A 315 -53.83 28.83 -11.54
C SER A 315 -52.40 28.82 -12.12
N GLU A 316 -52.01 29.91 -12.79
CA GLU A 316 -50.62 30.08 -13.26
C GLU A 316 -49.60 30.02 -12.12
N ASN A 317 -49.99 30.47 -10.92
CA ASN A 317 -49.16 30.34 -9.73
C ASN A 317 -48.88 28.88 -9.36
N ALA A 318 -49.82 27.96 -9.61
CA ALA A 318 -49.61 26.54 -9.34
C ALA A 318 -48.54 25.94 -10.27
N ALA A 319 -48.50 26.36 -11.55
CA ALA A 319 -47.45 25.98 -12.49
C ALA A 319 -46.07 26.53 -12.07
N VAL A 320 -46.01 27.80 -11.64
CA VAL A 320 -44.77 28.41 -11.13
C VAL A 320 -44.27 27.71 -9.87
N LEU A 321 -45.17 27.33 -8.96
CA LEU A 321 -44.81 26.58 -7.74
C LEU A 321 -44.26 25.19 -8.08
N PHE A 322 -44.89 24.48 -9.03
CA PHE A 322 -44.39 23.20 -9.53
C PHE A 322 -42.98 23.33 -10.11
N GLU A 323 -42.74 24.30 -10.99
CA GLU A 323 -41.42 24.53 -11.59
C GLU A 323 -40.35 24.86 -10.53
N ARG A 324 -40.69 25.71 -9.56
CA ARG A 324 -39.80 26.02 -8.42
C ARG A 324 -39.49 24.79 -7.59
N SER A 325 -40.45 23.91 -7.35
CA SER A 325 -40.23 22.65 -6.63
C SER A 325 -39.26 21.73 -7.39
N VAL A 326 -39.41 21.61 -8.72
CA VAL A 326 -38.48 20.84 -9.56
C VAL A 326 -37.07 21.42 -9.49
N GLY A 327 -36.92 22.74 -9.62
CA GLY A 327 -35.63 23.42 -9.51
C GLY A 327 -34.97 23.24 -8.14
N ALA A 328 -35.73 23.38 -7.05
CA ALA A 328 -35.24 23.17 -5.69
C ALA A 328 -34.77 21.73 -5.45
N ILE A 329 -35.41 20.74 -6.09
CA ILE A 329 -34.98 19.33 -6.02
C ILE A 329 -33.66 19.14 -6.74
N ALA A 330 -33.50 19.69 -7.95
CA ALA A 330 -32.25 19.60 -8.69
C ALA A 330 -31.07 20.22 -7.91
N GLU A 331 -31.28 21.39 -7.30
CA GLU A 331 -30.29 22.07 -6.46
C GLU A 331 -29.92 21.25 -5.21
N ARG A 332 -30.92 20.80 -4.44
CA ARG A 332 -30.69 19.98 -3.24
C ARG A 332 -29.99 18.66 -3.58
N ARG A 333 -30.35 18.05 -4.70
CA ARG A 333 -29.73 16.82 -5.18
C ARG A 333 -28.27 17.03 -5.52
N ARG A 334 -27.92 18.13 -6.19
CA ARG A 334 -26.51 18.47 -6.47
C ARG A 334 -25.71 18.59 -5.18
N PHE A 335 -26.25 19.25 -4.16
CA PHE A 335 -25.62 19.35 -2.85
C PHE A 335 -25.43 17.97 -2.18
N TRP A 336 -26.50 17.18 -2.07
CA TRP A 336 -26.44 15.89 -1.36
C TRP A 336 -25.59 14.82 -2.09
N SER A 337 -25.40 14.95 -3.40
CA SER A 337 -24.58 14.02 -4.20
C SER A 337 -23.10 14.04 -3.82
N ASP A 338 -22.61 15.12 -3.19
CA ASP A 338 -21.24 15.22 -2.71
C ASP A 338 -20.98 14.32 -1.47
N PHE A 339 -22.05 13.91 -0.76
CA PHE A 339 -21.96 13.19 0.52
C PHE A 339 -22.56 11.79 0.50
N GLY A 340 -23.17 11.37 -0.61
CA GLY A 340 -23.73 10.03 -0.77
C GLY A 340 -24.40 9.81 -2.13
N ALA A 341 -24.78 8.57 -2.39
CA ALA A 341 -25.46 8.20 -3.62
C ALA A 341 -26.92 8.67 -3.61
N ILE A 342 -27.23 9.74 -4.34
CA ILE A 342 -28.57 10.29 -4.51
C ILE A 342 -29.06 10.01 -5.95
N PRO A 343 -30.24 9.37 -6.13
CA PRO A 343 -30.67 8.86 -7.43
C PRO A 343 -31.01 9.95 -8.44
N GLU A 344 -30.66 9.68 -9.71
CA GLU A 344 -31.22 10.19 -10.99
C GLU A 344 -32.69 10.65 -10.97
N VAL A 345 -33.05 11.93 -11.01
CA VAL A 345 -34.46 12.33 -11.17
C VAL A 345 -34.54 13.40 -12.25
N ALA A 346 -34.92 12.98 -13.45
CA ALA A 346 -35.15 13.87 -14.57
C ALA A 346 -36.64 14.18 -14.66
N ILE A 347 -36.99 15.47 -14.59
CA ILE A 347 -38.36 15.96 -14.74
C ILE A 347 -38.32 17.04 -15.81
N ASP A 348 -39.01 16.80 -16.92
CA ASP A 348 -39.22 17.83 -17.95
C ASP A 348 -40.38 18.73 -17.51
N SER A 349 -40.06 19.69 -16.64
CA SER A 349 -41.06 20.62 -16.12
C SER A 349 -41.71 21.44 -17.24
N ALA A 350 -40.96 21.79 -18.28
CA ALA A 350 -41.47 22.59 -19.40
C ALA A 350 -42.52 21.82 -20.20
N ALA A 351 -42.25 20.55 -20.54
CA ALA A 351 -43.21 19.70 -21.24
C ALA A 351 -44.48 19.47 -20.40
N ILE A 352 -44.33 19.14 -19.11
CA ILE A 352 -45.47 18.90 -18.21
C ILE A 352 -46.33 20.17 -18.06
N ILE A 353 -45.70 21.34 -17.90
CA ILE A 353 -46.43 22.61 -17.79
C ILE A 353 -47.14 22.96 -19.11
N ALA A 354 -46.53 22.70 -20.27
CA ALA A 354 -47.16 22.94 -21.56
C ALA A 354 -48.39 22.04 -21.76
N GLU A 355 -48.28 20.75 -21.48
CA GLU A 355 -49.39 19.78 -21.54
C GLU A 355 -50.50 20.19 -20.56
N TRP A 356 -50.14 20.53 -19.31
CA TRP A 356 -51.10 20.97 -18.30
C TRP A 356 -51.83 22.26 -18.69
N ASN A 357 -51.12 23.28 -19.19
CA ASN A 357 -51.73 24.53 -19.62
C ASN A 357 -52.68 24.34 -20.81
N SER A 358 -52.35 23.40 -21.72
CA SER A 358 -53.23 23.03 -22.84
C SER A 358 -54.58 22.51 -22.32
N VAL A 359 -54.54 21.50 -21.44
CA VAL A 359 -55.74 20.91 -20.82
C VAL A 359 -56.52 21.94 -20.03
N ARG A 360 -55.83 22.78 -19.24
CA ARG A 360 -56.46 23.86 -18.48
C ARG A 360 -57.25 24.80 -19.38
N THR A 361 -56.68 25.20 -20.50
CA THR A 361 -57.29 26.15 -21.43
C THR A 361 -58.55 25.58 -22.07
N GLU A 362 -58.50 24.31 -22.47
CA GLU A 362 -59.64 23.61 -23.06
C GLU A 362 -60.79 23.45 -22.06
N ILE A 363 -60.51 23.00 -20.83
CA ILE A 363 -61.53 22.86 -19.79
C ILE A 363 -62.12 24.22 -19.39
N ALA A 364 -61.27 25.24 -19.23
CA ALA A 364 -61.73 26.60 -18.92
C ALA A 364 -62.67 27.13 -20.01
N SER A 365 -62.36 26.86 -21.29
CA SER A 365 -63.24 27.23 -22.41
C SER A 365 -64.58 26.51 -22.36
N LEU A 366 -64.61 25.21 -22.05
CA LEU A 366 -65.88 24.45 -21.91
C LEU A 366 -66.73 24.99 -20.75
N LEU A 367 -66.11 25.30 -19.60
CA LEU A 367 -66.80 25.88 -18.45
C LEU A 367 -67.31 27.29 -18.74
N GLU A 368 -66.56 28.10 -19.49
CA GLU A 368 -66.99 29.43 -19.92
C GLU A 368 -68.15 29.36 -20.92
N GLN A 369 -68.11 28.43 -21.88
CA GLN A 369 -69.24 28.14 -22.78
C GLN A 369 -70.48 27.73 -21.99
N LYS A 370 -70.31 26.85 -20.99
CA LYS A 370 -71.40 26.46 -20.08
C LYS A 370 -71.97 27.63 -19.29
N MET A 371 -71.14 28.61 -18.92
CA MET A 371 -71.62 29.82 -18.24
C MET A 371 -72.47 30.72 -19.15
N GLN A 372 -72.20 30.76 -20.46
CA GLN A 372 -72.96 31.54 -21.44
C GLN A 372 -74.29 30.88 -21.82
N ALA A 373 -74.35 29.54 -21.81
CA ALA A 373 -75.55 28.74 -22.05
C ALA A 373 -75.74 27.67 -20.95
N PRO A 374 -76.21 28.05 -19.74
CA PRO A 374 -76.26 27.17 -18.57
C PRO A 374 -77.09 25.90 -18.74
N LEU A 375 -78.06 25.90 -19.65
CA LEU A 375 -79.01 24.80 -19.84
C LEU A 375 -78.64 23.84 -20.96
N ASP A 376 -77.73 24.26 -21.84
CA ASP A 376 -77.26 23.42 -22.93
C ASP A 376 -76.28 22.40 -22.38
N ALA A 377 -76.55 21.12 -22.62
CA ALA A 377 -75.62 20.06 -22.27
C ALA A 377 -74.38 20.15 -23.18
N ILE A 378 -73.19 20.18 -22.58
CA ILE A 378 -71.93 20.22 -23.29
C ILE A 378 -71.21 18.89 -23.04
N ASP A 379 -71.03 18.10 -24.10
CA ASP A 379 -70.21 16.91 -24.05
C ASP A 379 -68.73 17.28 -24.09
N ILE A 380 -67.91 16.65 -23.24
CA ILE A 380 -66.46 16.82 -23.28
C ILE A 380 -65.92 16.11 -24.54
N PRO A 381 -65.26 16.83 -25.46
CA PRO A 381 -64.69 16.21 -26.66
C PRO A 381 -63.65 15.15 -26.31
N GLU A 382 -63.58 14.09 -27.11
CA GLU A 382 -62.63 12.97 -26.90
C GLU A 382 -61.16 13.43 -26.85
N GLN A 383 -60.84 14.50 -27.59
CA GLN A 383 -59.51 15.12 -27.58
C GLN A 383 -59.15 15.69 -26.20
N VAL A 384 -60.11 16.35 -25.54
CA VAL A 384 -59.93 16.90 -24.18
C VAL A 384 -59.80 15.77 -23.17
N ARG A 385 -60.61 14.70 -23.29
CA ARG A 385 -60.49 13.51 -22.43
C ARG A 385 -59.11 12.86 -22.54
N SER A 386 -58.65 12.65 -23.78
CA SER A 386 -57.31 12.11 -24.05
C SER A 386 -56.20 13.00 -23.47
N ALA A 387 -56.36 14.32 -23.52
CA ALA A 387 -55.40 15.26 -22.97
C ALA A 387 -55.40 15.24 -21.41
N VAL A 388 -56.57 15.10 -20.78
CA VAL A 388 -56.68 14.90 -19.32
C VAL A 388 -56.03 13.58 -18.90
N ASP A 389 -56.26 12.49 -19.64
CA ASP A 389 -55.62 11.19 -19.37
C ASP A 389 -54.09 11.28 -19.50
N ALA A 390 -53.60 12.02 -20.51
CA ALA A 390 -52.17 12.30 -20.66
C ALA A 390 -51.60 13.08 -19.47
N TYR A 391 -52.31 14.10 -18.99
CA TYR A 391 -51.94 14.83 -17.78
C TYR A 391 -51.96 13.93 -16.54
N GLU A 392 -52.92 13.02 -16.41
CA GLU A 392 -52.98 12.07 -15.29
C GLU A 392 -51.81 11.08 -15.33
N MET A 393 -51.36 10.67 -16.52
CA MET A 393 -50.11 9.91 -16.66
C MET A 393 -48.91 10.70 -16.13
N ARG A 394 -48.78 12.00 -16.43
CA ARG A 394 -47.74 12.86 -15.85
C ARG A 394 -47.83 12.94 -14.33
N ARG A 395 -49.04 13.03 -13.77
CA ARG A 395 -49.23 13.02 -12.31
C ARG A 395 -48.74 11.71 -11.68
N ASN A 396 -49.00 10.58 -12.33
CA ASN A 396 -48.50 9.28 -11.89
C ASN A 396 -46.97 9.17 -11.98
N GLU A 397 -46.35 9.70 -13.04
CA GLU A 397 -44.89 9.82 -13.15
C GLU A 397 -44.30 10.63 -11.98
N ILE A 398 -44.90 11.78 -11.65
CA ILE A 398 -44.49 12.60 -10.50
C ILE A 398 -44.72 11.88 -9.16
N ALA A 399 -45.77 11.06 -9.03
CA ALA A 399 -45.99 10.26 -7.84
C ALA A 399 -44.87 9.21 -7.64
N VAL A 400 -44.40 8.56 -8.71
CA VAL A 400 -43.24 7.66 -8.67
C VAL A 400 -41.97 8.42 -8.28
N VAL A 401 -41.75 9.61 -8.84
CA VAL A 401 -40.64 10.48 -8.46
C VAL A 401 -40.70 10.81 -6.96
N ASN A 402 -41.87 11.17 -6.43
CA ASN A 402 -42.03 11.46 -5.00
C ASN A 402 -41.64 10.28 -4.12
N GLN A 403 -41.95 9.04 -4.52
CA GLN A 403 -41.51 7.84 -3.80
C GLN A 403 -39.98 7.70 -3.79
N GLN A 404 -39.31 7.98 -4.93
CA GLN A 404 -37.85 7.98 -5.02
C GLN A 404 -37.23 9.06 -4.12
N LEU A 405 -37.82 10.26 -4.07
CA LEU A 405 -37.38 11.34 -3.18
C LEU A 405 -37.54 10.97 -1.71
N THR A 406 -38.64 10.29 -1.35
CA THR A 406 -38.84 9.76 0.01
C THR A 406 -37.78 8.72 0.37
N ALA A 407 -37.44 7.81 -0.54
CA ALA A 407 -36.37 6.84 -0.32
C ALA A 407 -35.00 7.54 -0.16
N ALA A 408 -34.68 8.53 -0.99
CA ALA A 408 -33.45 9.31 -0.89
C ALA A 408 -33.35 10.11 0.43
N ASN A 409 -34.47 10.53 1.00
CA ASN A 409 -34.50 11.19 2.30
C ASN A 409 -34.03 10.27 3.45
N GLN A 410 -34.12 8.95 3.31
CA GLN A 410 -33.52 8.02 4.27
C GLN A 410 -32.00 8.12 4.23
N THR A 411 -31.40 8.12 3.04
CA THR A 411 -29.95 8.31 2.85
C THR A 411 -29.48 9.67 3.41
N ILE A 412 -30.25 10.75 3.18
CA ILE A 412 -29.95 12.08 3.75
C ILE A 412 -29.96 12.05 5.28
N THR A 413 -30.91 11.31 5.87
CA THR A 413 -30.99 11.16 7.33
C THR A 413 -29.75 10.46 7.88
N ASP A 414 -29.30 9.39 7.22
CA ASP A 414 -28.08 8.67 7.60
C ASP A 414 -26.82 9.53 7.43
N ILE A 415 -26.73 10.36 6.37
CA ILE A 415 -25.66 11.35 6.19
C ILE A 415 -25.64 12.35 7.36
N LYS A 416 -26.80 12.92 7.70
CA LYS A 416 -26.92 13.90 8.81
C LYS A 416 -26.51 13.31 10.15
N GLN A 417 -26.93 12.07 10.43
CA GLN A 417 -26.58 11.37 11.66
C GLN A 417 -25.06 11.12 11.74
N ARG A 418 -24.47 10.55 10.69
CA ARG A 418 -23.02 10.29 10.63
C ARG A 418 -22.20 11.56 10.76
N ALA A 419 -22.59 12.64 10.08
CA ALA A 419 -21.92 13.94 10.18
C ALA A 419 -21.91 14.51 11.60
N THR A 420 -22.97 14.27 12.38
CA THR A 420 -23.12 14.78 13.75
C THR A 420 -22.21 14.05 14.74
N THR A 421 -22.06 12.73 14.61
CA THR A 421 -21.24 11.91 15.51
C THR A 421 -19.80 11.73 15.04
N ALA A 422 -19.46 12.25 13.87
CA ALA A 422 -18.16 12.04 13.25
C ALA A 422 -17.02 12.70 14.03
N ASN A 423 -15.95 11.92 14.24
CA ASN A 423 -14.66 12.42 14.71
C ASN A 423 -13.74 12.63 13.50
N GLN A 424 -13.50 13.89 13.13
CA GLN A 424 -12.67 14.23 11.96
C GLN A 424 -11.24 13.69 12.05
N ALA A 425 -10.66 13.62 13.25
CA ALA A 425 -9.30 13.10 13.45
C ALA A 425 -9.26 11.60 13.15
N THR A 426 -10.24 10.83 13.65
CA THR A 426 -10.38 9.39 13.38
C THR A 426 -10.64 9.13 11.90
N LEU A 427 -11.54 9.88 11.25
CA LEU A 427 -11.82 9.69 9.82
C LEU A 427 -10.58 10.01 8.96
N SER A 428 -9.83 11.05 9.32
CA SER A 428 -8.59 11.42 8.61
C SER A 428 -7.49 10.35 8.77
N SER A 429 -7.34 9.77 9.97
CA SER A 429 -6.34 8.70 10.19
C SER A 429 -6.75 7.39 9.50
N THR A 430 -8.04 7.04 9.53
CA THR A 430 -8.57 5.89 8.78
C THR A 430 -8.35 6.07 7.28
N LEU A 431 -8.68 7.25 6.73
CA LEU A 431 -8.46 7.54 5.32
C LEU A 431 -6.99 7.44 4.92
N ALA A 432 -6.08 7.94 5.76
CA ALA A 432 -4.64 7.81 5.53
C ALA A 432 -4.21 6.33 5.49
N SER A 433 -4.69 5.51 6.45
CA SER A 433 -4.41 4.07 6.49
C SER A 433 -4.92 3.32 5.25
N LEU A 434 -6.16 3.63 4.81
CA LEU A 434 -6.73 3.05 3.60
C LEU A 434 -5.94 3.45 2.35
N LYS A 435 -5.52 4.72 2.25
CA LYS A 435 -4.68 5.20 1.14
C LYS A 435 -3.32 4.51 1.12
N SER A 436 -2.66 4.34 2.27
CA SER A 436 -1.41 3.56 2.36
C SER A 436 -1.62 2.10 1.94
N THR A 437 -2.72 1.48 2.38
CA THR A 437 -3.07 0.11 2.00
C THR A 437 -3.29 -0.01 0.49
N LYS A 438 -4.01 0.93 -0.13
CA LYS A 438 -4.17 0.98 -1.58
C LYS A 438 -2.83 1.15 -2.30
N ALA A 439 -2.00 2.09 -1.84
CA ALA A 439 -0.69 2.37 -2.43
C ALA A 439 0.23 1.14 -2.42
N ARG A 440 0.27 0.40 -1.29
CA ARG A 440 1.04 -0.84 -1.11
C ARG A 440 0.80 -1.89 -2.21
N HIS A 441 -0.44 -1.97 -2.71
CA HIS A 441 -0.87 -2.96 -3.71
C HIS A 441 -0.92 -2.42 -5.14
N THR A 442 -0.46 -1.18 -5.36
CA THR A 442 -0.22 -0.70 -6.74
C THR A 442 0.95 -1.46 -7.38
N PRO A 443 0.96 -1.68 -8.71
CA PRO A 443 1.99 -2.51 -9.34
C PRO A 443 3.43 -2.07 -9.08
N GLY A 444 3.69 -0.75 -9.08
CA GLY A 444 5.02 -0.19 -8.82
C GLY A 444 5.49 -0.44 -7.39
N THR A 445 4.68 -0.05 -6.41
CA THR A 445 5.00 -0.19 -4.99
C THR A 445 4.99 -1.65 -4.54
N ALA A 446 4.12 -2.48 -5.14
CA ALA A 446 4.10 -3.91 -4.91
C ALA A 446 5.42 -4.58 -5.29
N ALA A 447 5.98 -4.20 -6.46
CA ALA A 447 7.28 -4.68 -6.90
C ALA A 447 8.41 -4.22 -5.97
N LEU A 448 8.42 -2.96 -5.53
CA LEU A 448 9.41 -2.43 -4.59
C LEU A 448 9.41 -3.21 -3.26
N CYS A 449 8.23 -3.36 -2.64
CA CYS A 449 8.09 -4.17 -1.43
C CYS A 449 8.47 -5.64 -1.65
N ALA A 450 8.16 -6.24 -2.80
CA ALA A 450 8.59 -7.60 -3.10
C ALA A 450 10.11 -7.74 -3.12
N THR A 451 10.83 -6.80 -3.75
CA THR A 451 12.31 -6.81 -3.74
C THR A 451 12.89 -6.59 -2.34
N TYR A 452 12.28 -5.71 -1.53
CA TYR A 452 12.68 -5.48 -0.15
C TYR A 452 12.50 -6.74 0.72
N LEU A 453 11.33 -7.38 0.62
CA LEU A 453 11.03 -8.60 1.38
C LEU A 453 11.91 -9.78 0.96
N ALA A 454 12.20 -9.93 -0.34
CA ALA A 454 13.12 -10.94 -0.84
C ALA A 454 14.54 -10.74 -0.28
N GLU A 455 15.03 -9.49 -0.26
CA GLU A 455 16.33 -9.15 0.32
C GLU A 455 16.38 -9.44 1.83
N LYS A 456 15.29 -9.16 2.54
CA LYS A 456 15.16 -9.45 3.98
C LYS A 456 15.22 -10.95 4.25
N GLN A 457 14.57 -11.76 3.42
CA GLN A 457 14.65 -13.22 3.51
C GLN A 457 16.06 -13.74 3.19
N ALA A 458 16.70 -13.20 2.14
CA ALA A 458 18.07 -13.55 1.78
C ALA A 458 19.05 -13.25 2.93
N LYS A 459 18.92 -12.09 3.59
CA LYS A 459 19.70 -11.74 4.78
C LYS A 459 19.52 -12.77 5.90
N ALA A 460 18.29 -13.14 6.20
CA ALA A 460 18.00 -14.10 7.27
C ALA A 460 18.65 -15.48 7.00
N LEU A 461 18.65 -15.94 5.74
CA LEU A 461 19.34 -17.16 5.34
C LEU A 461 20.86 -17.03 5.50
N THR A 462 21.45 -15.91 5.09
CA THR A 462 22.90 -15.64 5.28
C THR A 462 23.28 -15.58 6.77
N GLU A 463 22.43 -15.01 7.62
CA GLU A 463 22.62 -15.01 9.08
C GLU A 463 22.62 -16.43 9.67
N GLN A 464 21.70 -17.29 9.21
CA GLN A 464 21.69 -18.69 9.60
C GLN A 464 22.98 -19.41 9.16
N GLN A 465 23.45 -19.17 7.93
CA GLN A 465 24.71 -19.72 7.42
C GLN A 465 25.92 -19.23 8.22
N ARG A 466 25.95 -17.95 8.61
CA ARG A 466 27.01 -17.38 9.47
C ARG A 466 27.06 -18.10 10.81
N ASP A 467 25.90 -18.34 11.43
CA ASP A 467 25.83 -18.99 12.73
C ASP A 467 26.28 -20.45 12.65
N GLN A 468 25.93 -21.16 11.58
CA GLN A 468 26.44 -22.49 11.27
C GLN A 468 27.96 -22.51 11.05
N ALA A 469 28.50 -21.58 10.27
CA ALA A 469 29.94 -21.47 10.01
C ALA A 469 30.72 -21.16 11.30
N ARG A 470 30.18 -20.29 12.16
CA ARG A 470 30.75 -20.01 13.49
C ARG A 470 30.77 -21.27 14.36
N GLN A 471 29.66 -22.02 14.40
CA GLN A 471 29.59 -23.25 15.15
C GLN A 471 30.59 -24.31 14.63
N ALA A 472 30.72 -24.45 13.31
CA ALA A 472 31.67 -25.37 12.70
C ALA A 472 33.12 -25.01 13.03
N LEU A 473 33.48 -23.72 12.98
CA LEU A 473 34.81 -23.25 13.38
C LEU A 473 35.10 -23.53 14.85
N GLU A 474 34.13 -23.32 15.74
CA GLU A 474 34.29 -23.57 17.17
C GLU A 474 34.39 -25.07 17.49
N GLN A 475 33.56 -25.90 16.85
CA GLN A 475 33.66 -27.36 16.94
C GLN A 475 35.02 -27.86 16.46
N TYR A 476 35.53 -27.30 15.36
CA TYR A 476 36.86 -27.65 14.87
C TYR A 476 37.96 -27.25 15.88
N ARG A 477 37.89 -26.04 16.44
CA ARG A 477 38.84 -25.57 17.47
C ARG A 477 38.85 -26.46 18.71
N THR A 478 37.69 -26.81 19.23
CA THR A 478 37.55 -27.66 20.44
C THR A 478 38.08 -29.09 20.24
N GLN A 479 38.19 -29.56 19.00
CA GLN A 479 38.76 -30.87 18.69
C GLN A 479 40.27 -30.80 18.41
N VAL A 480 40.71 -29.82 17.62
CA VAL A 480 42.08 -29.76 17.11
C VAL A 480 43.09 -29.34 18.17
N PHE A 481 42.75 -28.38 19.03
CA PHE A 481 43.69 -27.91 20.05
C PHE A 481 44.07 -29.01 21.05
N PRO A 482 43.12 -29.75 21.67
CA PRO A 482 43.47 -30.89 22.54
C PRO A 482 44.20 -32.02 21.81
N ALA A 483 43.87 -32.28 20.54
CA ALA A 483 44.56 -33.29 19.75
C ALA A 483 46.03 -32.93 19.48
N TYR A 484 46.31 -31.66 19.19
CA TYR A 484 47.66 -31.14 19.05
C TYR A 484 48.44 -31.18 20.36
N GLU A 485 47.81 -30.79 21.48
CA GLU A 485 48.43 -30.88 22.82
C GLU A 485 48.87 -32.33 23.12
N ALA A 486 47.96 -33.29 22.92
CA ALA A 486 48.26 -34.71 23.12
C ALA A 486 49.36 -35.22 22.20
N ALA A 487 49.46 -34.70 20.97
CA ALA A 487 50.51 -35.05 20.03
C ALA A 487 51.88 -34.49 20.46
N ILE A 488 51.95 -33.20 20.82
CA ILE A 488 53.16 -32.55 21.33
C ILE A 488 53.64 -33.28 22.58
N ASN A 489 52.76 -33.53 23.55
CA ASN A 489 53.09 -34.25 24.78
C ASN A 489 53.61 -35.66 24.55
N ARG A 490 53.09 -36.36 23.53
CA ARG A 490 53.61 -37.68 23.13
C ARG A 490 55.04 -37.59 22.60
N TYR A 491 55.39 -36.54 21.84
CA TYR A 491 56.75 -36.34 21.36
C TYR A 491 57.70 -35.89 22.48
N LEU A 492 57.27 -34.96 23.34
CA LEU A 492 58.01 -34.56 24.55
C LEU A 492 58.37 -35.78 25.41
N GLN A 493 57.42 -36.70 25.62
CA GLN A 493 57.66 -37.95 26.34
C GLN A 493 58.70 -38.83 25.63
N LYS A 494 58.65 -38.96 24.31
CA LYS A 494 59.65 -39.72 23.52
C LYS A 494 61.04 -39.09 23.57
N PHE A 495 61.11 -37.77 23.69
CA PHE A 495 62.36 -37.03 23.87
C PHE A 495 62.87 -37.04 25.31
N ASN A 496 62.15 -37.70 26.23
CA ASN A 496 62.45 -37.76 27.66
C ASN A 496 62.50 -36.36 28.31
N ALA A 497 61.63 -35.46 27.85
CA ALA A 497 61.46 -34.13 28.44
C ALA A 497 60.81 -34.26 29.84
N GLY A 498 61.34 -33.54 30.82
CA GLY A 498 60.82 -33.52 32.20
C GLY A 498 59.56 -32.67 32.40
N TYR A 499 58.88 -32.31 31.33
CA TYR A 499 57.74 -31.39 31.31
C TYR A 499 56.75 -31.76 30.21
N HIS A 500 55.53 -31.22 30.30
CA HIS A 500 54.49 -31.36 29.27
C HIS A 500 53.69 -30.07 29.15
N LEU A 501 52.93 -29.93 28.07
CA LEU A 501 51.96 -28.87 27.87
C LEU A 501 50.63 -29.22 28.52
N ASP A 502 49.92 -28.21 28.99
CA ASP A 502 48.55 -28.31 29.48
C ASP A 502 47.75 -27.06 29.06
N SER A 503 46.43 -27.19 29.01
CA SER A 503 45.50 -26.09 28.72
C SER A 503 45.78 -25.37 27.38
N LEU A 504 46.20 -26.11 26.35
CA LEU A 504 46.39 -25.60 24.99
C LEU A 504 45.03 -25.22 24.40
N ALA A 505 44.76 -23.93 24.31
CA ALA A 505 43.46 -23.41 23.88
C ALA A 505 43.57 -22.10 23.11
N VAL A 506 42.48 -21.75 22.42
CA VAL A 506 42.32 -20.45 21.78
C VAL A 506 41.96 -19.40 22.83
N THR A 507 42.66 -18.27 22.81
CA THR A 507 42.28 -17.06 23.55
C THR A 507 42.11 -15.88 22.60
N ASN A 508 41.04 -15.11 22.76
CA ASN A 508 40.83 -13.92 21.94
C ASN A 508 41.49 -12.71 22.61
N THR A 509 42.51 -12.16 21.97
CA THR A 509 43.22 -10.96 22.45
C THR A 509 42.86 -9.74 21.62
N ARG A 510 43.31 -8.56 22.05
CA ARG A 510 43.10 -7.30 21.33
C ARG A 510 43.76 -7.30 19.93
N GLY A 511 44.80 -8.10 19.74
CA GLY A 511 45.49 -8.29 18.46
C GLY A 511 44.95 -9.43 17.60
N GLY A 512 43.89 -10.12 18.04
CA GLY A 512 43.32 -11.29 17.35
C GLY A 512 43.38 -12.58 18.18
N PRO A 513 42.83 -13.69 17.64
CA PRO A 513 42.93 -15.01 18.26
C PRO A 513 44.39 -15.45 18.40
N ALA A 514 44.76 -15.91 19.60
CA ALA A 514 46.09 -16.38 19.93
C ALA A 514 46.00 -17.72 20.66
N CYS A 515 47.09 -18.47 20.66
CA CYS A 515 47.22 -19.70 21.40
C CYS A 515 47.63 -19.39 22.84
N ASN A 516 47.02 -20.05 23.81
CA ASN A 516 47.45 -20.04 25.20
C ASN A 516 47.72 -21.45 25.66
N TYR A 517 48.77 -21.64 26.46
CA TYR A 517 49.11 -22.94 27.06
C TYR A 517 49.95 -22.74 28.31
N ASN A 518 50.02 -23.79 29.12
CA ASN A 518 50.91 -23.90 30.25
C ASN A 518 52.03 -24.88 29.92
N VAL A 519 53.23 -24.60 30.43
CA VAL A 519 54.28 -25.61 30.55
C VAL A 519 54.28 -26.13 31.98
N VAL A 520 54.02 -27.43 32.16
CA VAL A 520 53.93 -28.06 33.48
C VAL A 520 55.25 -28.77 33.78
N VAL A 521 55.96 -28.28 34.79
CA VAL A 521 57.22 -28.85 35.29
C VAL A 521 57.01 -29.26 36.74
N ASN A 522 57.29 -30.52 37.09
CA ASN A 522 57.10 -31.04 38.46
C ASN A 522 55.71 -30.71 39.05
N ASN A 523 54.64 -30.92 38.28
CA ASN A 523 53.25 -30.60 38.63
C ASN A 523 52.96 -29.10 38.90
N THR A 524 53.88 -28.20 38.55
CA THR A 524 53.68 -26.75 38.63
C THR A 524 53.43 -26.20 37.23
N ALA A 525 52.27 -25.58 37.02
CA ALA A 525 51.91 -24.96 35.75
C ALA A 525 52.52 -23.57 35.62
N ILE A 526 53.22 -23.33 34.51
CA ILE A 526 53.80 -22.04 34.15
C ILE A 526 53.07 -21.54 32.92
N ASN A 527 52.31 -20.46 33.07
CA ASN A 527 51.48 -19.92 32.01
C ASN A 527 52.35 -19.24 30.94
N VAL A 528 52.14 -19.62 29.67
CA VAL A 528 52.73 -18.99 28.48
C VAL A 528 51.70 -18.07 27.82
N GLY A 529 50.99 -17.33 28.67
CA GLY A 529 50.02 -16.31 28.32
C GLY A 529 50.67 -14.94 28.36
N GLY A 530 50.50 -14.19 27.27
CA GLY A 530 51.29 -12.99 26.99
C GLY A 530 51.36 -11.98 28.13
N GLY A 531 52.59 -11.53 28.38
CA GLY A 531 53.00 -10.57 29.39
C GLY A 531 54.47 -10.81 29.72
N ASP A 532 55.22 -9.75 29.99
CA ASP A 532 56.56 -9.91 30.56
C ASP A 532 56.41 -10.46 31.99
N PRO A 533 56.99 -11.62 32.31
CA PRO A 533 56.94 -12.15 33.67
C PRO A 533 57.56 -11.14 34.64
N GLN A 534 56.95 -10.94 35.81
CA GLN A 534 57.54 -10.03 36.78
C GLN A 534 58.90 -10.56 37.23
N THR A 535 59.85 -9.65 37.46
CA THR A 535 61.19 -10.01 37.91
C THR A 535 61.11 -10.84 39.19
N GLY A 536 61.58 -12.09 39.14
CA GLY A 536 61.56 -13.03 40.27
C GLY A 536 60.50 -14.14 40.17
N GLU A 537 59.58 -14.08 39.21
CA GLU A 537 58.55 -15.12 39.01
C GLU A 537 59.02 -16.23 38.04
N HIS A 538 58.40 -17.41 38.16
CA HIS A 538 58.62 -18.53 37.23
C HIS A 538 58.03 -18.19 35.85
N SER A 539 58.78 -18.47 34.79
CA SER A 539 58.40 -18.16 33.43
C SER A 539 59.02 -19.13 32.43
N PHE A 540 58.50 -19.13 31.20
CA PHE A 540 59.07 -19.87 30.07
C PHE A 540 60.58 -19.61 29.91
N LYS A 541 61.01 -18.36 30.15
CA LYS A 541 62.38 -17.88 30.04
C LYS A 541 63.35 -18.55 31.03
N ASN A 542 62.96 -18.63 32.30
CA ASN A 542 63.89 -18.97 33.39
C ASN A 542 63.75 -20.40 33.94
N ILE A 543 62.66 -21.10 33.64
CA ILE A 543 62.47 -22.49 34.05
C ILE A 543 62.98 -23.48 33.01
N LEU A 544 62.84 -23.19 31.73
CA LEU A 544 63.33 -24.08 30.68
C LEU A 544 64.79 -23.78 30.34
N SER A 545 65.61 -24.81 30.15
CA SER A 545 66.93 -24.66 29.55
C SER A 545 66.83 -24.41 28.04
N ALA A 546 67.96 -24.08 27.40
CA ALA A 546 68.00 -23.99 25.93
C ALA A 546 67.67 -25.33 25.25
N GLY A 547 68.11 -26.44 25.85
CA GLY A 547 67.77 -27.79 25.37
C GLY A 547 66.28 -28.08 25.50
N ASP A 548 65.67 -27.69 26.63
CA ASP A 548 64.23 -27.86 26.85
C ASP A 548 63.43 -27.07 25.83
N ARG A 549 63.73 -25.79 25.62
CA ARG A 549 63.01 -24.95 24.65
C ARG A 549 63.11 -25.48 23.22
N ASN A 550 64.29 -25.92 22.78
CA ASN A 550 64.45 -26.54 21.47
C ASN A 550 63.69 -27.87 21.36
N THR A 551 63.64 -28.64 22.46
CA THR A 551 62.88 -29.90 22.55
C THR A 551 61.37 -29.66 22.46
N LEU A 552 60.88 -28.53 22.99
CA LEU A 552 59.49 -28.12 22.81
C LEU A 552 59.22 -27.70 21.37
N ALA A 553 60.11 -26.92 20.76
CA ALA A 553 59.89 -26.41 19.42
C ALA A 553 59.85 -27.53 18.35
N ILE A 554 60.62 -28.62 18.55
CA ILE A 554 60.64 -29.78 17.66
C ILE A 554 59.45 -30.74 17.86
N ALA A 555 58.84 -30.72 19.05
CA ALA A 555 57.70 -31.56 19.43
C ALA A 555 56.39 -30.97 18.89
#